data_AF-A0A7T4QT35-F1
#
_entry.id   AF-A0A7T4QT35-F1
#
_cell.length_a   1.000
_cell.length_b   1.000
_cell.length_c   1.000
_cell.angle_alpha   90.00
_cell.angle_beta   90.00
_cell.angle_gamma   90.00
#
_symmetry.space_group_name_H-M   'P 1'
#
loop_
_entity.id
_entity.type
_entity.pdbx_description
1 polymer ?
#
loop_
_entity_poly.entity_id
_entity_poly.type
_entity_poly.pdbx_seq_one_letter_code
_entity_poly.pdbx_strand_id
1 'polypeptide(L)'
;MKTYNQIMFIGLMLGFMSCNNNSNKSGTSNSTDSDTLQPKTVESAKMSTEFNLDQVPVSTIDLGTFPYLTAPESYRYSGDIKKQLEEKYFFYNDSLVRKVSGEYFHTTVLPTGDVFEDTFVVDAYKKAIEKLGGVEIYSGGISAAVAELIDKEKPAYVDDMYDPMPYKYKQFLIRTPNDHIWIELCHGLNAQQVDLAVVKEVHGKGNEH
;
A
#
# COMPACT_ATOMS: atom_id res chain seq x y z
N MET A 1 -11.09 22.95 59.28
CA MET A 1 -9.89 22.61 60.08
C MET A 1 -9.08 21.62 59.25
N LYS A 2 -7.93 22.05 58.69
CA LYS A 2 -6.55 21.70 59.13
C LYS A 2 -6.27 20.19 58.93
N THR A 3 -5.27 19.71 58.17
CA THR A 3 -4.01 20.33 57.71
C THR A 3 -3.34 19.45 56.64
N TYR A 4 -2.51 20.13 55.83
CA TYR A 4 -1.52 19.65 54.86
C TYR A 4 -0.45 18.71 55.44
N ASN A 5 0.21 17.93 54.57
CA ASN A 5 1.68 17.93 54.57
C ASN A 5 2.29 17.61 53.18
N GLN A 6 3.07 18.57 52.67
CA GLN A 6 3.96 18.48 51.52
C GLN A 6 5.29 17.85 51.95
N ILE A 7 5.94 17.05 51.09
CA ILE A 7 7.40 16.96 51.07
C ILE A 7 7.87 17.10 49.62
N MET A 8 8.62 18.19 49.42
CA MET A 8 9.38 18.59 48.25
C MET A 8 10.78 17.96 48.37
N PHE A 9 11.34 17.40 47.31
CA PHE A 9 12.80 17.24 47.20
C PHE A 9 13.28 17.66 45.80
N ILE A 10 14.15 18.66 45.85
CA ILE A 10 14.90 19.31 44.79
C ILE A 10 16.13 18.44 44.43
N GLY A 11 16.47 18.37 43.16
CA GLY A 11 17.74 17.82 42.67
C GLY A 11 18.11 18.39 41.30
N LEU A 12 18.62 19.62 41.29
CA LEU A 12 19.26 20.30 40.15
C LEU A 12 20.77 20.09 40.24
N MET A 13 21.44 19.66 39.15
CA MET A 13 22.87 19.92 38.89
C MET A 13 23.21 19.67 37.41
N LEU A 14 24.13 20.49 36.91
CA LEU A 14 24.45 20.84 35.52
C LEU A 14 25.63 20.03 34.94
N GLY A 15 25.59 19.83 33.61
CA GLY A 15 26.67 20.03 32.62
C GLY A 15 27.90 19.10 32.59
N PHE A 16 28.32 18.69 31.38
CA PHE A 16 29.65 18.96 30.78
C PHE A 16 29.73 18.50 29.30
N MET A 17 30.21 19.42 28.45
CA MET A 17 31.19 19.27 27.35
C MET A 17 30.88 18.51 26.03
N SER A 18 30.70 19.36 25.00
CA SER A 18 31.22 19.35 23.61
C SER A 18 32.38 18.39 23.25
N CYS A 19 32.27 17.77 22.06
CA CYS A 19 33.39 17.56 21.14
C CYS A 19 32.91 17.64 19.68
N ASN A 20 33.34 18.71 18.99
CA ASN A 20 33.33 18.87 17.54
C ASN A 20 34.69 18.38 17.01
N ASN A 21 34.72 17.46 16.05
CA ASN A 21 35.97 17.14 15.34
C ASN A 21 35.75 17.23 13.84
N ASN A 22 36.13 18.38 13.29
CA ASN A 22 36.32 18.61 11.86
C ASN A 22 37.80 18.33 11.55
N SER A 23 38.09 17.23 10.87
CA SER A 23 39.44 16.96 10.36
C SER A 23 39.48 17.26 8.86
N ASN A 24 39.94 18.46 8.53
CA ASN A 24 40.38 18.83 7.20
C ASN A 24 41.90 18.56 7.12
N LYS A 25 42.35 17.65 6.25
CA LYS A 25 43.75 17.57 5.83
C LYS A 25 43.83 17.40 4.31
N SER A 26 44.28 18.47 3.68
CA SER A 26 44.83 18.52 2.32
C SER A 26 46.25 17.95 2.32
N GLY A 27 46.63 17.30 1.21
CA GLY A 27 47.99 16.85 0.90
C GLY A 27 48.07 16.31 -0.53
N THR A 28 48.78 17.05 -1.39
CA THR A 28 48.88 16.96 -2.87
C THR A 28 50.07 16.12 -3.37
N SER A 29 50.00 15.73 -4.67
CA SER A 29 51.04 15.32 -5.65
C SER A 29 51.35 13.82 -5.78
N ASN A 30 51.52 13.20 -6.96
CA ASN A 30 51.60 13.66 -8.36
C ASN A 30 51.49 12.45 -9.33
N SER A 31 51.01 12.70 -10.56
CA SER A 31 51.27 12.02 -11.87
C SER A 31 50.88 10.52 -12.00
N THR A 32 50.25 10.02 -13.07
CA THR A 32 50.47 10.18 -14.52
C THR A 32 49.29 9.57 -15.28
N ASP A 33 49.25 9.88 -16.58
CA ASP A 33 48.60 9.19 -17.69
C ASP A 33 47.17 9.54 -18.14
N SER A 34 47.14 9.82 -19.43
CA SER A 34 46.03 10.18 -20.28
C SER A 34 45.27 8.92 -20.68
N ASP A 35 43.97 8.86 -20.39
CA ASP A 35 43.05 8.07 -21.21
C ASP A 35 41.72 8.81 -21.38
N THR A 36 41.37 9.05 -22.63
CA THR A 36 40.20 9.81 -23.04
C THR A 36 39.03 8.84 -23.13
N LEU A 37 38.33 8.62 -22.01
CA LEU A 37 37.05 7.94 -22.01
C LEU A 37 35.93 8.98 -22.00
N GLN A 38 35.46 9.32 -23.20
CA GLN A 38 34.17 9.97 -23.40
C GLN A 38 33.09 9.11 -22.72
N PRO A 39 32.35 9.64 -21.73
CA PRO A 39 31.17 8.95 -21.27
C PRO A 39 30.15 9.02 -22.40
N LYS A 40 29.93 7.88 -23.06
CA LYS A 40 28.76 7.66 -23.89
C LYS A 40 27.57 7.86 -22.96
N THR A 41 26.89 8.99 -23.11
CA THR A 41 25.58 9.24 -22.48
C THR A 41 24.70 8.06 -22.86
N VAL A 42 24.58 7.10 -21.95
CA VAL A 42 23.46 6.18 -21.97
C VAL A 42 22.29 7.09 -21.67
N GLU A 43 21.55 7.44 -22.72
CA GLU A 43 20.25 8.03 -22.59
C GLU A 43 19.47 7.08 -21.69
N SER A 44 19.35 7.49 -20.43
CA SER A 44 18.47 6.85 -19.47
C SER A 44 17.11 6.91 -20.13
N ALA A 45 16.67 5.78 -20.67
CA ALA A 45 15.32 5.62 -21.14
C ALA A 45 14.45 6.10 -19.98
N LYS A 46 13.76 7.23 -20.18
CA LYS A 46 12.73 7.70 -19.26
C LYS A 46 11.78 6.52 -19.10
N MET A 47 11.92 5.82 -17.98
CA MET A 47 10.97 4.81 -17.55
C MET A 47 9.64 5.54 -17.49
N SER A 48 8.66 5.09 -18.28
CA SER A 48 7.38 5.75 -18.43
C SER A 48 6.77 6.02 -17.05
N THR A 49 6.57 7.30 -16.74
CA THR A 49 5.99 7.82 -15.49
C THR A 49 4.50 7.55 -15.33
N GLU A 50 3.88 6.74 -16.19
CA GLU A 50 2.44 6.49 -16.20
C GLU A 50 2.19 4.98 -16.20
N PHE A 51 1.36 4.51 -15.26
CA PHE A 51 0.88 3.13 -15.26
C PHE A 51 -0.02 2.92 -16.48
N ASN A 52 0.40 2.02 -17.37
CA ASN A 52 -0.36 1.69 -18.55
C ASN A 52 -1.21 0.44 -18.30
N LEU A 53 -2.52 0.64 -18.12
CA LEU A 53 -3.51 -0.43 -17.99
C LEU A 53 -3.45 -1.46 -19.12
N ASP A 54 -3.10 -1.03 -20.33
CA ASP A 54 -3.07 -1.90 -21.51
C ASP A 54 -1.93 -2.92 -21.48
N GLN A 55 -0.95 -2.75 -20.58
CA GLN A 55 0.11 -3.73 -20.36
C GLN A 55 -0.33 -4.90 -19.48
N VAL A 56 -1.44 -4.77 -18.75
CA VAL A 56 -1.98 -5.87 -17.94
C VAL A 56 -2.73 -6.84 -18.87
N PRO A 57 -2.36 -8.14 -18.89
CA PRO A 57 -3.01 -9.14 -19.74
C PRO A 57 -4.51 -9.27 -19.45
N VAL A 58 -5.28 -9.57 -20.50
CA VAL A 58 -6.70 -9.89 -20.38
C VAL A 58 -6.85 -11.36 -20.03
N SER A 59 -7.43 -11.64 -18.86
CA SER A 59 -7.84 -12.98 -18.43
C SER A 59 -9.09 -13.42 -19.16
N THR A 60 -9.12 -14.70 -19.56
CA THR A 60 -10.29 -15.38 -20.14
C THR A 60 -10.87 -16.41 -19.17
N ILE A 61 -10.39 -16.43 -17.93
CA ILE A 61 -10.82 -17.35 -16.88
C ILE A 61 -12.19 -16.90 -16.37
N ASP A 62 -13.10 -17.86 -16.15
CA ASP A 62 -14.36 -17.60 -15.47
C ASP A 62 -14.08 -17.22 -14.00
N LEU A 63 -14.41 -15.98 -13.64
CA LEU A 63 -14.20 -15.46 -12.28
C LEU A 63 -15.25 -15.97 -11.28
N GLY A 64 -16.36 -16.53 -11.75
CA GLY A 64 -17.51 -16.86 -10.92
C GLY A 64 -18.28 -15.62 -10.46
N THR A 65 -18.76 -15.65 -9.22
CA THR A 65 -19.66 -14.61 -8.68
C THR A 65 -18.89 -13.61 -7.83
N PHE A 66 -19.19 -12.33 -7.99
CA PHE A 66 -18.67 -11.26 -7.13
C PHE A 66 -18.90 -11.59 -5.63
N PRO A 67 -17.87 -11.46 -4.75
CA PRO A 67 -16.58 -10.80 -4.93
C PRO A 67 -15.45 -11.68 -5.49
N TYR A 68 -15.76 -12.83 -6.10
CA TYR A 68 -14.86 -13.76 -6.80
C TYR A 68 -13.85 -14.52 -5.92
N LEU A 69 -13.64 -14.06 -4.69
CA LEU A 69 -12.75 -14.68 -3.71
C LEU A 69 -13.55 -15.25 -2.55
N THR A 70 -12.98 -16.27 -1.92
CA THR A 70 -13.45 -16.85 -0.66
C THR A 70 -12.34 -16.80 0.37
N ALA A 71 -12.70 -16.85 1.65
CA ALA A 71 -11.71 -16.96 2.71
C ALA A 71 -10.82 -18.22 2.51
N PRO A 72 -9.50 -18.12 2.74
CA PRO A 72 -8.61 -19.28 2.76
C PRO A 72 -9.03 -20.31 3.80
N GLU A 73 -8.54 -21.54 3.66
CA GLU A 73 -8.75 -22.59 4.64
C GLU A 73 -8.34 -22.13 6.05
N SER A 74 -9.17 -22.43 7.06
CA SER A 74 -9.01 -21.97 8.46
C SER A 74 -9.20 -20.47 8.70
N TYR A 75 -9.71 -19.71 7.72
CA TYR A 75 -10.10 -18.31 7.87
C TYR A 75 -11.59 -18.09 7.55
N ARG A 76 -12.12 -16.95 7.98
CA ARG A 76 -13.50 -16.54 7.70
C ARG A 76 -13.59 -15.05 7.38
N TYR A 77 -14.68 -14.68 6.71
CA TYR A 77 -15.12 -13.29 6.58
C TYR A 77 -15.87 -12.82 7.82
N SER A 78 -15.80 -11.51 8.06
CA SER A 78 -16.43 -10.81 9.17
C SER A 78 -16.59 -9.35 8.81
N GLY A 79 -17.77 -8.79 9.10
CA GLY A 79 -18.03 -7.37 8.84
C GLY A 79 -18.18 -7.04 7.36
N ASP A 80 -18.75 -7.95 6.56
CA ASP A 80 -18.97 -7.75 5.13
C ASP A 80 -19.76 -6.46 4.83
N ILE A 81 -19.19 -5.63 3.97
CA ILE A 81 -19.81 -4.41 3.43
C ILE A 81 -19.98 -4.60 1.92
N LYS A 82 -21.20 -4.31 1.43
CA LYS A 82 -21.53 -4.37 0.00
C LYS A 82 -22.18 -3.06 -0.42
N LYS A 83 -21.63 -2.42 -1.45
CA LYS A 83 -22.14 -1.17 -2.02
C LYS A 83 -22.25 -1.33 -3.53
N GLN A 84 -23.36 -0.87 -4.11
CA GLN A 84 -23.55 -0.92 -5.57
C GLN A 84 -22.64 0.06 -6.32
N LEU A 85 -22.22 1.11 -5.63
CA LEU A 85 -21.27 2.09 -6.14
C LEU A 85 -20.48 2.65 -4.95
N GLU A 86 -19.16 2.57 -5.04
CA GLU A 86 -18.21 3.22 -4.14
C GLU A 86 -16.99 3.65 -4.95
N GLU A 87 -16.29 4.69 -4.50
CA GLU A 87 -15.02 5.11 -5.08
C GLU A 87 -13.87 4.72 -4.15
N LYS A 88 -12.93 3.91 -4.63
CA LYS A 88 -11.74 3.50 -3.87
C LYS A 88 -10.46 3.89 -4.60
N TYR A 89 -9.42 4.20 -3.83
CA TYR A 89 -8.10 4.54 -4.36
C TYR A 89 -7.25 3.28 -4.50
N PHE A 90 -6.64 3.13 -5.68
CA PHE A 90 -5.62 2.14 -5.98
C PHE A 90 -4.34 2.85 -6.38
N PHE A 91 -3.20 2.27 -5.98
CA PHE A 91 -1.88 2.86 -6.11
C PHE A 91 -1.10 2.10 -7.18
N TYR A 92 -0.23 2.80 -7.92
CA TYR A 92 0.67 2.16 -8.90
C TYR A 92 2.15 2.43 -8.61
N ASN A 93 2.41 3.54 -7.94
CA ASN A 93 3.71 3.93 -7.45
C ASN A 93 3.49 4.95 -6.31
N ASP A 94 4.59 5.49 -5.78
CA ASP A 94 4.58 6.41 -4.63
C ASP A 94 3.86 7.75 -4.89
N SER A 95 3.33 8.02 -6.09
CA SER A 95 2.66 9.29 -6.40
C SER A 95 1.41 9.17 -7.27
N LEU A 96 1.16 8.03 -7.92
CA LEU A 96 0.00 7.83 -8.78
C LEU A 96 -1.08 7.04 -8.07
N VAL A 97 -2.20 7.73 -7.84
CA VAL A 97 -3.45 7.18 -7.33
C VAL A 97 -4.47 7.16 -8.46
N ARG A 98 -5.11 6.01 -8.71
CA ARG A 98 -6.35 5.96 -9.48
C ARG A 98 -7.52 5.83 -8.53
N LYS A 99 -8.50 6.70 -8.73
CA LYS A 99 -9.84 6.57 -8.19
C LYS A 99 -10.63 5.61 -9.07
N VAL A 100 -11.08 4.50 -8.51
CA VAL A 100 -11.87 3.47 -9.19
C VAL A 100 -13.27 3.49 -8.60
N SER A 101 -14.28 3.65 -9.46
CA SER A 101 -15.68 3.66 -9.06
C SER A 101 -16.33 2.35 -9.52
N GLY A 102 -17.02 1.65 -8.62
CA GLY A 102 -17.48 0.29 -8.89
C GLY A 102 -18.43 -0.32 -7.88
N GLU A 103 -18.95 -1.51 -8.21
CA GLU A 103 -19.56 -2.40 -7.21
C GLU A 103 -18.46 -2.81 -6.24
N TYR A 104 -18.71 -2.59 -4.95
CA TYR A 104 -17.71 -2.65 -3.91
C TYR A 104 -18.07 -3.69 -2.86
N PHE A 105 -17.07 -4.50 -2.51
CA PHE A 105 -17.11 -5.43 -1.40
C PHE A 105 -15.91 -5.16 -0.51
N HIS A 106 -16.16 -5.17 0.80
CA HIS A 106 -15.12 -5.18 1.81
C HIS A 106 -15.45 -6.20 2.89
N THR A 107 -14.42 -6.85 3.41
CA THR A 107 -14.52 -7.71 4.59
C THR A 107 -13.20 -7.72 5.33
N THR A 108 -13.29 -7.96 6.63
CA THR A 108 -12.14 -8.40 7.41
C THR A 108 -12.00 -9.92 7.33
N VAL A 109 -10.77 -10.40 7.19
CA VAL A 109 -10.39 -11.81 7.16
C VAL A 109 -9.74 -12.18 8.48
N LEU A 110 -10.38 -13.07 9.24
CA LEU A 110 -10.00 -13.47 10.59
C LEU A 110 -9.71 -14.98 10.66
N PRO A 111 -8.79 -15.43 11.54
CA PRO A 111 -8.55 -16.85 11.74
C PRO A 111 -9.76 -17.47 12.45
N THR A 112 -10.14 -18.69 12.08
CA THR A 112 -11.17 -19.47 12.81
C THR A 112 -10.65 -20.06 14.13
N GLY A 113 -9.34 -20.20 14.29
CA GLY A 113 -8.67 -20.54 15.54
C GLY A 113 -7.99 -19.33 16.21
N ASP A 114 -7.11 -19.62 17.16
CA ASP A 114 -6.44 -18.60 17.99
C ASP A 114 -5.19 -17.97 17.35
N VAL A 115 -4.69 -18.56 16.25
CA VAL A 115 -3.45 -18.14 15.61
C VAL A 115 -3.76 -17.45 14.28
N PHE A 116 -3.23 -16.24 14.12
CA PHE A 116 -3.26 -15.50 12.86
C PHE A 116 -1.91 -15.56 12.16
N GLU A 117 -1.89 -16.11 10.94
CA GLU A 117 -0.70 -16.17 10.07
C GLU A 117 -0.86 -15.20 8.89
N ASP A 118 -0.38 -13.97 9.04
CA ASP A 118 -0.52 -12.92 8.02
C ASP A 118 0.07 -13.34 6.65
N THR A 119 1.26 -13.94 6.68
CA THR A 119 2.01 -14.36 5.50
C THR A 119 1.27 -15.45 4.73
N PHE A 120 0.63 -16.39 5.44
CA PHE A 120 -0.18 -17.44 4.82
C PHE A 120 -1.42 -16.86 4.14
N VAL A 121 -2.17 -15.99 4.81
CA VAL A 121 -3.40 -15.39 4.26
C VAL A 121 -3.09 -14.59 3.00
N VAL A 122 -2.07 -13.75 3.07
CA VAL A 122 -1.67 -12.88 1.95
C VAL A 122 -1.20 -13.72 0.75
N ASP A 123 -0.40 -14.76 0.97
CA ASP A 123 0.06 -15.67 -0.09
C ASP A 123 -1.09 -16.50 -0.69
N ALA A 124 -2.03 -16.97 0.15
CA ALA A 124 -3.21 -17.70 -0.29
C ALA A 124 -4.09 -16.85 -1.21
N TYR A 125 -4.37 -15.60 -0.84
CA TYR A 125 -5.11 -14.68 -1.72
C TYR A 125 -4.35 -14.34 -2.98
N LYS A 126 -3.04 -14.07 -2.88
CA LYS A 126 -2.21 -13.79 -4.05
C LYS A 126 -2.33 -14.92 -5.08
N LYS A 127 -2.16 -16.17 -4.64
CA LYS A 127 -2.30 -17.36 -5.50
C LYS A 127 -3.71 -17.49 -6.08
N ALA A 128 -4.75 -17.22 -5.28
CA ALA A 128 -6.12 -17.26 -5.76
C ALA A 128 -6.39 -16.19 -6.84
N ILE A 129 -5.87 -14.98 -6.65
CA ILE A 129 -5.99 -13.86 -7.61
C ILE A 129 -5.20 -14.16 -8.89
N GLU A 130 -3.97 -14.64 -8.78
CA GLU A 130 -3.14 -15.03 -9.93
C GLU A 130 -3.78 -16.18 -10.74
N LYS A 131 -4.43 -17.14 -10.05
CA LYS A 131 -5.20 -18.20 -10.71
C LYS A 131 -6.39 -17.67 -11.50
N LEU A 132 -6.92 -16.50 -11.15
CA LEU A 132 -7.97 -15.79 -11.91
C LEU A 132 -7.40 -14.89 -13.02
N GLY A 133 -6.07 -14.88 -13.21
CA GLY A 133 -5.38 -14.04 -14.17
C GLY A 133 -5.09 -12.62 -13.66
N GLY A 134 -5.15 -12.42 -12.34
CA GLY A 134 -4.79 -11.15 -11.73
C GLY A 134 -3.29 -10.91 -11.69
N VAL A 135 -2.90 -9.63 -11.77
CA VAL A 135 -1.51 -9.17 -11.72
C VAL A 135 -1.35 -8.23 -10.53
N GLU A 136 -0.28 -8.44 -9.74
CA GLU A 136 0.11 -7.51 -8.68
C GLU A 136 0.58 -6.20 -9.32
N ILE A 137 -0.12 -5.10 -9.03
CA ILE A 137 0.17 -3.76 -9.57
C ILE A 137 0.86 -2.86 -8.56
N TYR A 138 0.78 -3.21 -7.27
CA TYR A 138 1.43 -2.48 -6.20
C TYR A 138 1.63 -3.34 -4.96
N SER A 139 2.75 -3.13 -4.28
CA SER A 139 3.06 -3.75 -2.99
C SER A 139 3.93 -2.79 -2.17
N GLY A 140 3.40 -2.30 -1.05
CA GLY A 140 4.09 -1.29 -0.25
C GLY A 140 3.17 -0.62 0.78
N GLY A 141 3.70 0.37 1.50
CA GLY A 141 2.90 1.25 2.34
C GLY A 141 2.59 2.56 1.61
N ILE A 142 1.53 3.27 2.00
CA ILE A 142 1.19 4.57 1.38
C ILE A 142 2.35 5.57 1.46
N SER A 143 2.55 6.34 0.39
CA SER A 143 3.47 7.47 0.41
C SER A 143 2.88 8.67 1.17
N ALA A 144 3.71 9.65 1.52
CA ALA A 144 3.25 10.87 2.17
C ALA A 144 2.23 11.64 1.32
N ALA A 145 2.41 11.69 0.00
CA ALA A 145 1.48 12.36 -0.91
C ALA A 145 0.11 11.66 -0.95
N VAL A 146 0.09 10.33 -0.93
CA VAL A 146 -1.15 9.55 -0.85
C VAL A 146 -1.84 9.76 0.50
N ALA A 147 -1.07 9.76 1.59
CA ALA A 147 -1.60 10.04 2.92
C ALA A 147 -2.25 11.43 3.01
N GLU A 148 -1.59 12.47 2.48
CA GLU A 148 -2.14 13.82 2.41
C GLU A 148 -3.41 13.90 1.57
N LEU A 149 -3.44 13.18 0.43
CA LEU A 149 -4.64 13.12 -0.43
C LEU A 149 -5.83 12.49 0.32
N ILE A 150 -5.61 11.38 1.03
CA ILE A 150 -6.65 10.70 1.81
C ILE A 150 -7.15 11.59 2.94
N ASP A 151 -6.27 12.25 3.69
CA ASP A 151 -6.64 13.17 4.77
C ASP A 151 -7.47 14.37 4.26
N LYS A 152 -7.07 14.90 3.09
CA LYS A 152 -7.76 16.02 2.45
C LYS A 152 -9.12 15.64 1.90
N GLU A 153 -9.23 14.53 1.16
CA GLU A 153 -10.45 14.15 0.45
C GLU A 153 -11.44 13.36 1.31
N LYS A 154 -10.96 12.73 2.40
CA LYS A 154 -11.76 11.92 3.33
C LYS A 154 -12.70 10.94 2.60
N PRO A 155 -12.15 10.07 1.72
CA PRO A 155 -12.99 9.18 0.93
C PRO A 155 -13.71 8.18 1.83
N ALA A 156 -14.97 7.89 1.50
CA ALA A 156 -15.88 7.12 2.36
C ALA A 156 -15.36 5.71 2.70
N TYR A 157 -14.60 5.07 1.81
CA TYR A 157 -14.05 3.73 2.05
C TYR A 157 -13.06 3.67 3.22
N VAL A 158 -12.52 4.81 3.69
CA VAL A 158 -11.57 4.82 4.81
C VAL A 158 -12.25 4.35 6.09
N ASP A 159 -13.53 4.64 6.28
CA ASP A 159 -14.31 4.19 7.44
C ASP A 159 -14.52 2.66 7.45
N ASP A 160 -14.35 2.00 6.30
CA ASP A 160 -14.48 0.55 6.17
C ASP A 160 -13.18 -0.17 6.62
N MET A 161 -12.02 0.51 6.62
CA MET A 161 -10.70 -0.10 6.87
C MET A 161 -10.36 -0.21 8.36
N TYR A 162 -9.67 -1.28 8.73
CA TYR A 162 -9.09 -1.49 10.06
C TYR A 162 -7.86 -0.63 10.28
N ASP A 163 -7.77 0.08 11.42
CA ASP A 163 -6.69 1.02 11.73
C ASP A 163 -5.76 0.55 12.85
N PRO A 164 -4.67 -0.12 12.47
CA PRO A 164 -3.39 0.18 13.10
C PRO A 164 -2.32 0.41 12.03
N MET A 165 -2.08 1.69 11.74
CA MET A 165 -0.87 2.12 11.02
C MET A 165 0.42 1.55 11.65
N PRO A 166 1.47 1.28 10.85
CA PRO A 166 1.54 1.47 9.40
C PRO A 166 0.94 0.29 8.62
N TYR A 167 0.24 0.65 7.53
CA TYR A 167 -0.37 -0.29 6.60
C TYR A 167 0.61 -0.85 5.57
N LYS A 168 0.45 -2.12 5.26
CA LYS A 168 1.02 -2.79 4.09
C LYS A 168 -0.12 -3.15 3.15
N TYR A 169 0.02 -2.70 1.90
CA TYR A 169 -0.92 -2.96 0.83
C TYR A 169 -0.31 -3.96 -0.14
N LYS A 170 -1.18 -4.83 -0.66
CA LYS A 170 -0.99 -5.50 -1.95
C LYS A 170 -2.22 -5.26 -2.79
N GLN A 171 -2.02 -4.69 -3.97
CA GLN A 171 -3.10 -4.40 -4.89
C GLN A 171 -2.91 -5.14 -6.20
N PHE A 172 -4.01 -5.62 -6.73
CA PHE A 172 -4.06 -6.45 -7.92
C PHE A 172 -5.11 -5.94 -8.88
N LEU A 173 -4.88 -6.21 -10.16
CA LEU A 173 -5.85 -5.99 -11.22
C LEU A 173 -6.07 -7.28 -11.99
N ILE A 174 -7.34 -7.66 -12.15
CA ILE A 174 -7.78 -8.65 -13.13
C ILE A 174 -8.48 -7.87 -14.25
N ARG A 175 -7.95 -7.94 -15.47
CA ARG A 175 -8.66 -7.45 -16.66
C ARG A 175 -9.38 -8.62 -17.30
N THR A 176 -10.65 -8.43 -17.61
CA THR A 176 -11.44 -9.33 -18.46
C THR A 176 -11.85 -8.57 -19.73
N PRO A 177 -12.43 -9.23 -20.74
CA PRO A 177 -12.93 -8.53 -21.92
C PRO A 177 -14.00 -7.47 -21.60
N ASN A 178 -14.72 -7.60 -20.49
CA ASN A 178 -15.89 -6.76 -20.18
C ASN A 178 -15.72 -5.88 -18.94
N ASP A 179 -14.86 -6.29 -18.01
CA ASP A 179 -14.77 -5.70 -16.68
C ASP A 179 -13.31 -5.63 -16.21
N HIS A 180 -13.02 -4.63 -15.39
CA HIS A 180 -11.79 -4.55 -14.60
C HIS A 180 -12.10 -4.79 -13.12
N ILE A 181 -11.42 -5.75 -12.51
CA ILE A 181 -11.59 -6.09 -11.09
C ILE A 181 -10.34 -5.66 -10.33
N TRP A 182 -10.53 -4.75 -9.40
CA TRP A 182 -9.47 -4.20 -8.57
C TRP A 182 -9.56 -4.81 -7.18
N ILE A 183 -8.45 -5.34 -6.68
CA ILE A 183 -8.42 -6.07 -5.41
C ILE A 183 -7.33 -5.50 -4.53
N GLU A 184 -7.64 -5.26 -3.27
CA GLU A 184 -6.69 -4.82 -2.25
C GLU A 184 -6.69 -5.78 -1.06
N LEU A 185 -5.49 -6.14 -0.62
CA LEU A 185 -5.21 -6.71 0.68
C LEU A 185 -4.50 -5.64 1.51
N CYS A 186 -5.04 -5.31 2.68
CA CYS A 186 -4.43 -4.36 3.61
C CYS A 186 -4.24 -5.01 4.98
N HIS A 187 -3.06 -4.83 5.59
CA HIS A 187 -2.78 -5.30 6.94
C HIS A 187 -1.69 -4.48 7.63
N GLY A 188 -1.74 -4.36 8.95
CA GLY A 188 -0.77 -3.63 9.78
C GLY A 188 0.39 -4.49 10.29
N LEU A 189 1.46 -3.87 10.83
CA LEU A 189 2.68 -4.53 11.33
C LEU A 189 2.47 -5.58 12.44
N ASN A 190 1.30 -5.62 13.08
CA ASN A 190 0.92 -6.63 14.08
C ASN A 190 -0.58 -6.97 13.98
N ALA A 191 -1.15 -6.84 12.79
CA ALA A 191 -2.57 -7.10 12.62
C ALA A 191 -2.89 -8.58 12.89
N GLN A 192 -4.05 -8.83 13.51
CA GLN A 192 -4.63 -10.18 13.64
C GLN A 192 -5.70 -10.43 12.57
N GLN A 193 -5.64 -9.65 11.49
CA GLN A 193 -6.58 -9.64 10.40
C GLN A 193 -5.94 -9.11 9.11
N VAL A 194 -6.56 -9.45 7.98
CA VAL A 194 -6.34 -8.78 6.69
C VAL A 194 -7.67 -8.17 6.26
N ASP A 195 -7.68 -6.92 5.82
CA ASP A 195 -8.82 -6.37 5.11
C ASP A 195 -8.71 -6.72 3.63
N LEU A 196 -9.80 -7.26 3.09
CA LEU A 196 -9.96 -7.55 1.68
C LEU A 196 -10.98 -6.56 1.13
N ALA A 197 -10.58 -5.80 0.11
CA ALA A 197 -11.51 -5.00 -0.69
C ALA A 197 -11.48 -5.45 -2.15
N VAL A 198 -12.65 -5.52 -2.77
CA VAL A 198 -12.84 -5.86 -4.19
C VAL A 198 -13.74 -4.81 -4.83
N VAL A 199 -13.29 -4.24 -5.95
CA VAL A 199 -14.05 -3.28 -6.75
C VAL A 199 -14.20 -3.82 -8.16
N LYS A 200 -15.42 -4.08 -8.59
CA LYS A 200 -15.76 -4.28 -10.00
C LYS A 200 -15.98 -2.90 -10.62
N GLU A 201 -14.99 -2.40 -11.36
CA GLU A 201 -15.02 -1.06 -11.97
C GLU A 201 -16.22 -0.96 -12.92
N VAL A 202 -17.05 0.07 -12.74
CA VAL A 202 -18.03 0.42 -13.76
C VAL A 202 -17.29 1.27 -14.78
N HIS A 203 -17.25 0.83 -16.03
CA HIS A 203 -16.81 1.71 -17.11
C HIS A 203 -17.80 2.86 -17.20
N GLY A 204 -17.40 4.05 -16.73
CA GLY A 204 -18.14 5.27 -17.00
C GLY A 204 -18.40 5.33 -18.50
N LYS A 205 -19.64 5.60 -18.92
CA LYS A 205 -19.92 5.93 -20.31
C LYS A 205 -18.89 6.99 -20.70
N GLY A 206 -17.99 6.62 -21.60
CA GLY A 206 -16.92 7.51 -22.01
C GLY A 206 -17.50 8.87 -22.34
N ASN A 207 -16.91 9.92 -21.79
CA ASN A 207 -17.01 11.23 -22.39
C ASN A 207 -16.26 11.16 -23.72
N GLU A 208 -16.90 10.57 -24.73
CA GLU A 208 -16.57 10.82 -26.13
C GLU A 208 -17.11 12.21 -26.46
N HIS A 209 -16.24 13.20 -26.34
CA HIS A 209 -16.39 14.52 -26.95
C HIS A 209 -15.12 14.84 -27.74
#